data_AF-A0A929KE53-F1
#
_entry.id   AF-A0A929KE53-F1
#
_cell.length_a   1.000
_cell.length_b   1.000
_cell.length_c   1.000
_cell.angle_alpha   90.00
_cell.angle_beta   90.00
_cell.angle_gamma   90.00
#
_symmetry.space_group_name_H-M   'P 1'
#
loop_
_entity.id
_entity.type
_entity.pdbx_description
1 polymer ?
#
loop_
_entity_poly.entity_id
_entity_poly.type
_entity_poly.pdbx_seq_one_letter_code
_entity_poly.pdbx_strand_id
1 'polypeptide(L)'
;MGFNFNQFFGYEKVINQNPDLVLIYGFGSMIFGIMALTLLAIICRKLSLIAFIDHFLAPLICAFGLSLMIAILPTVIFKVVANDLSGVKLVYIWMAIFLGMVFFCFLNYPMIKKRMTTGA
;
A
#
# COMPACT_ATOMS: atom_id res chain seq x y z
N MET A 1 28.25 12.63 1.15
CA MET A 1 26.96 13.22 0.73
C MET A 1 25.90 12.65 1.66
N GLY A 2 25.34 13.45 2.57
CA GLY A 2 24.39 12.97 3.56
C GLY A 2 23.01 12.74 2.93
N PHE A 3 22.38 11.61 3.25
CA PHE A 3 21.01 11.34 2.83
C PHE A 3 20.07 12.38 3.45
N ASN A 4 19.39 13.17 2.62
CA ASN A 4 18.41 14.16 3.09
C ASN A 4 17.01 13.55 3.05
N PHE A 5 16.44 13.23 4.21
CA PHE A 5 15.09 12.65 4.35
C PHE A 5 13.94 13.58 3.94
N ASN A 6 14.25 14.83 3.55
CA ASN A 6 13.29 15.73 2.94
C ASN A 6 13.35 15.75 1.42
N GLN A 7 14.25 14.98 0.77
CA GLN A 7 14.28 14.82 -0.68
C GLN A 7 13.33 13.73 -1.15
N PHE A 8 12.65 13.94 -2.28
CA PHE A 8 11.76 12.99 -2.93
C PHE A 8 11.82 13.22 -4.45
N PHE A 9 12.90 12.76 -5.07
CA PHE A 9 13.10 12.81 -6.53
C PHE A 9 12.85 14.20 -7.17
N GLY A 10 13.06 15.32 -6.44
CA GLY A 10 12.84 16.68 -6.94
C GLY A 10 11.41 17.23 -6.74
N TYR A 11 10.50 16.47 -6.13
CA TYR A 11 9.10 16.86 -5.88
C TYR A 11 8.84 17.40 -4.47
N GLU A 12 9.89 17.66 -3.70
CA GLU A 12 9.82 17.99 -2.27
C GLU A 12 8.93 19.19 -1.99
N LYS A 13 9.11 20.25 -2.79
CA LYS A 13 8.34 21.49 -2.64
C LYS A 13 6.85 21.25 -2.83
N VAL A 14 6.46 20.51 -3.88
CA VAL A 14 5.06 20.25 -4.20
C VAL A 14 4.40 19.41 -3.11
N ILE A 15 5.10 18.36 -2.67
CA ILE A 15 4.65 17.42 -1.64
C ILE A 15 4.48 18.14 -0.29
N ASN A 16 5.44 18.97 0.10
CA ASN A 16 5.40 19.69 1.38
C ASN A 16 4.45 20.88 1.37
N GLN A 17 4.15 21.46 0.20
CA GLN A 17 3.15 22.53 0.06
C GLN A 17 1.71 22.00 0.17
N ASN A 18 1.47 20.73 -0.13
CA ASN A 18 0.13 20.13 -0.13
C ASN A 18 0.11 18.75 0.58
N PRO A 19 0.43 18.69 1.88
CA PRO A 19 0.50 17.42 2.61
C PRO A 19 -0.85 16.69 2.67
N ASP A 20 -1.97 17.41 2.64
CA ASP A 20 -3.30 16.79 2.59
C ASP A 20 -3.56 16.07 1.25
N LEU A 21 -3.00 16.57 0.14
CA LEU A 21 -3.10 15.86 -1.14
C LEU A 21 -2.32 14.55 -1.11
N VAL A 22 -1.19 14.50 -0.40
CA VAL A 22 -0.39 13.28 -0.22
C VAL A 22 -1.22 12.18 0.44
N LEU A 23 -2.01 12.54 1.46
CA LEU A 23 -2.92 11.61 2.13
C LEU A 23 -4.03 11.12 1.20
N ILE A 24 -4.69 12.04 0.48
CA ILE A 24 -5.79 11.72 -0.43
C ILE A 24 -5.30 10.80 -1.55
N TYR A 25 -4.20 11.16 -2.23
CA TYR A 25 -3.64 10.34 -3.29
C TYR A 25 -3.06 9.04 -2.77
N GLY A 26 -2.49 9.04 -1.57
CA GLY A 26 -2.07 7.82 -0.90
C GLY A 26 -3.23 6.84 -0.75
N PHE A 27 -4.27 7.19 0.01
CA PHE A 27 -5.39 6.28 0.26
C PHE A 27 -6.15 5.96 -1.04
N GLY A 28 -6.33 6.96 -1.90
CA GLY A 28 -6.92 6.80 -3.22
C GLY A 28 -6.17 5.77 -4.04
N SER A 29 -4.83 5.86 -4.12
CA SER A 29 -4.02 4.91 -4.88
C SER A 29 -4.16 3.48 -4.36
N MET A 30 -4.33 3.28 -3.06
CA MET A 30 -4.56 1.95 -2.50
C MET A 30 -5.93 1.39 -2.89
N ILE A 31 -6.99 2.19 -2.77
CA ILE A 31 -8.37 1.78 -3.12
C ILE A 31 -8.48 1.51 -4.62
N PHE A 32 -8.06 2.46 -5.45
CA PHE A 32 -8.08 2.31 -6.90
C PHE A 32 -7.12 1.22 -7.38
N GLY A 33 -6.01 1.00 -6.67
CA GLY A 33 -5.10 -0.12 -6.91
C GLY A 33 -5.79 -1.47 -6.71
N ILE A 34 -6.53 -1.65 -5.61
CA ILE A 34 -7.33 -2.86 -5.38
C ILE A 34 -8.37 -3.07 -6.48
N MET A 35 -9.08 -2.01 -6.88
CA MET A 35 -10.05 -2.09 -7.97
C MET A 35 -9.40 -2.52 -9.28
N ALA A 36 -8.28 -1.88 -9.67
CA ALA A 36 -7.55 -2.19 -10.89
C ALA A 36 -7.00 -3.63 -10.89
N LEU A 37 -6.44 -4.07 -9.77
CA LEU A 37 -5.95 -5.44 -9.61
C LEU A 37 -7.10 -6.47 -9.66
N THR A 38 -8.25 -6.14 -9.10
CA THR A 38 -9.44 -7.01 -9.16
C THR A 38 -9.95 -7.14 -10.60
N LEU A 39 -10.01 -6.03 -11.36
CA LEU A 39 -10.35 -6.06 -12.78
C LEU A 39 -9.33 -6.89 -13.57
N LEU A 40 -8.04 -6.73 -13.29
CA LEU A 40 -6.98 -7.54 -13.90
C LEU A 40 -7.16 -9.02 -13.57
N ALA A 41 -7.51 -9.37 -12.33
CA ALA A 41 -7.79 -10.75 -11.94
C ALA A 41 -8.96 -11.36 -12.74
N ILE A 42 -10.03 -10.59 -12.96
CA ILE A 42 -11.17 -11.01 -13.79
C ILE A 42 -10.74 -11.28 -15.24
N ILE A 43 -9.90 -10.41 -15.81
CA ILE A 43 -9.36 -10.60 -17.16
C ILE A 43 -8.47 -11.84 -17.21
N CYS A 44 -7.54 -12.01 -16.27
CA CYS A 44 -6.68 -13.18 -16.18
C CYS A 44 -7.48 -14.48 -16.01
N ARG A 45 -8.63 -14.44 -15.32
CA ARG A 45 -9.51 -15.60 -15.16
C ARG A 45 -10.13 -16.02 -16.48
N LYS A 46 -10.50 -15.07 -17.36
CA LYS A 46 -10.96 -15.36 -18.71
C LYS A 46 -9.89 -15.99 -19.60
N LEU A 47 -8.62 -15.71 -19.32
CA LEU A 47 -7.46 -16.29 -20.01
C LEU A 47 -6.97 -17.60 -19.37
N SER A 48 -7.69 -18.16 -18.39
CA SER A 48 -7.29 -19.35 -17.63
C SER A 48 -5.91 -19.24 -16.93
N LEU A 49 -5.46 -18.02 -16.64
CA LEU A 49 -4.19 -17.75 -15.94
C LEU A 49 -4.34 -17.90 -14.42
N ILE A 50 -4.88 -19.04 -13.97
CA ILE A 50 -5.26 -19.27 -12.57
C ILE A 50 -4.03 -19.23 -11.64
N ALA A 51 -2.91 -19.80 -12.07
CA ALA A 51 -1.68 -19.80 -11.28
C ALA A 51 -1.14 -18.38 -11.04
N PHE A 52 -1.22 -17.50 -12.05
CA PHE A 52 -0.82 -16.10 -11.93
C PHE A 52 -1.74 -15.33 -10.97
N ILE A 53 -3.03 -15.60 -11.02
CA ILE A 53 -3.98 -15.02 -10.06
C ILE A 53 -3.60 -15.42 -8.63
N ASP A 54 -3.33 -16.71 -8.41
CA ASP A 54 -3.11 -17.24 -7.07
C ASP A 54 -1.73 -16.88 -6.48
N HIS A 55 -0.68 -16.85 -7.30
CA HIS A 55 0.69 -16.60 -6.82
C HIS A 55 1.12 -15.13 -6.89
N PHE A 56 0.41 -14.29 -7.64
CA PHE A 56 0.80 -12.89 -7.83
C PHE A 56 -0.33 -11.92 -7.48
N LEU A 57 -1.46 -11.97 -8.19
CA LEU A 57 -2.52 -10.97 -7.97
C LEU A 57 -3.15 -11.06 -6.59
N ALA A 58 -3.47 -12.26 -6.12
CA ALA A 58 -4.19 -12.43 -4.86
C ALA A 58 -3.35 -12.06 -3.62
N PRO A 59 -2.06 -12.42 -3.52
CA PRO A 59 -1.16 -11.88 -2.49
C PRO A 59 -1.05 -10.36 -2.58
N LEU A 60 -0.97 -9.79 -3.79
CA LEU A 60 -0.85 -8.35 -3.99
C LEU A 60 -2.13 -7.60 -3.56
N ILE A 61 -3.30 -8.08 -3.95
CA ILE A 61 -4.60 -7.54 -3.50
C ILE A 61 -4.69 -7.59 -1.97
N CYS A 62 -4.25 -8.69 -1.36
CA CYS A 62 -4.19 -8.83 0.09
C CYS A 62 -3.23 -7.82 0.72
N ALA A 63 -2.06 -7.60 0.13
CA ALA A 63 -1.09 -6.59 0.58
C ALA A 63 -1.67 -5.18 0.54
N PHE A 64 -2.35 -4.80 -0.54
CA PHE A 64 -3.02 -3.51 -0.64
C PHE A 64 -4.11 -3.35 0.44
N GLY A 65 -4.95 -4.38 0.63
CA GLY A 65 -6.03 -4.36 1.63
C GLY A 65 -5.50 -4.23 3.05
N LEU A 66 -4.50 -5.04 3.43
CA LEU A 66 -3.91 -4.96 4.77
C LEU A 66 -3.09 -3.68 4.97
N SER A 67 -2.41 -3.19 3.93
CA SER A 67 -1.71 -1.90 3.99
C SER A 67 -2.69 -0.78 4.31
N LEU A 68 -3.88 -0.79 3.72
CA LEU A 68 -4.91 0.21 3.99
C LEU A 68 -5.37 0.14 5.46
N MET A 69 -5.62 -1.05 6.00
CA MET A 69 -6.00 -1.21 7.41
C MET A 69 -4.90 -0.76 8.37
N ILE A 70 -3.65 -1.12 8.08
CA ILE A 70 -2.51 -0.84 8.96
C ILE A 70 -2.07 0.62 8.84
N ALA A 71 -2.15 1.23 7.65
CA ALA A 71 -1.66 2.59 7.43
C ALA A 71 -2.53 3.67 8.08
N ILE A 72 -3.82 3.41 8.35
CA ILE A 72 -4.72 4.41 8.96
C ILE A 72 -4.22 4.85 10.33
N LEU A 73 -3.91 3.90 11.23
CA LEU A 73 -3.50 4.20 12.60
C LEU A 73 -2.22 5.05 12.69
N PRO A 74 -1.08 4.65 12.08
CA PRO A 74 0.13 5.44 12.04
C PRO A 74 -0.11 6.80 11.42
N THR A 75 -0.89 6.88 10.35
CA THR A 75 -1.16 8.15 9.65
C THR A 75 -1.91 9.14 10.55
N VAL A 76 -2.93 8.69 11.28
CA VAL A 76 -3.68 9.52 12.22
C VAL A 76 -2.77 9.94 13.38
N ILE A 77 -2.01 9.00 13.95
CA ILE A 77 -1.10 9.28 15.07
C ILE A 77 -0.04 10.32 14.65
N PHE A 78 0.60 10.15 13.49
CA PHE A 78 1.60 11.09 13.01
C PHE A 78 1.00 12.46 12.71
N LYS A 79 -0.22 12.53 12.15
CA LYS A 79 -0.88 13.82 11.88
C LYS A 79 -1.27 14.57 13.16
N VAL A 80 -1.70 13.85 14.21
CA VAL A 80 -2.18 14.45 15.46
C VAL A 80 -1.04 14.75 16.44
N VAL A 81 -0.03 13.89 16.51
CA VAL A 81 1.06 13.97 17.50
C VAL A 81 2.27 14.74 16.97
N ALA A 82 2.53 14.69 15.66
CA ALA A 82 3.67 15.37 15.05
C ALA A 82 3.23 16.57 14.21
N ASN A 83 3.18 17.76 14.83
CA ASN A 83 2.78 19.02 14.19
C ASN A 83 3.67 19.45 13.00
N ASP A 84 4.90 18.93 12.88
CA ASP A 84 5.90 19.33 11.87
C ASP A 84 6.30 18.18 10.90
N LEU A 85 5.45 17.17 10.72
CA LEU A 85 5.81 16.06 9.83
C LEU A 85 5.72 16.52 8.36
N SER A 86 6.86 16.53 7.66
CA SER A 86 6.88 16.87 6.24
C SER A 86 6.13 15.83 5.41
N GLY A 87 5.44 16.28 4.35
CA GLY A 87 4.71 15.37 3.45
C GLY A 87 5.64 14.31 2.83
N VAL A 88 6.90 14.67 2.58
CA VAL A 88 7.92 13.71 2.09
C VAL A 88 8.16 12.56 3.06
N LYS A 89 8.27 12.86 4.37
CA LYS A 89 8.42 11.81 5.40
C LYS A 89 7.19 10.92 5.48
N LEU A 90 6.00 11.49 5.30
CA LEU A 90 4.77 10.72 5.26
C LEU A 90 4.77 9.72 4.10
N VAL A 91 5.20 10.14 2.90
CA VAL A 91 5.36 9.23 1.75
C VAL A 91 6.33 8.09 2.06
N TYR A 92 7.47 8.39 2.70
CA TYR A 92 8.42 7.35 3.09
C TYR A 92 7.85 6.33 4.06
N ILE A 93 7.12 6.79 5.09
CA ILE A 93 6.44 5.90 6.05
C ILE A 93 5.45 5.00 5.32
N TRP A 94 4.66 5.57 4.42
CA TRP A 94 3.68 4.84 3.63
C TRP A 94 4.30 3.79 2.71
N MET A 95 5.39 4.14 2.02
CA MET A 95 6.14 3.19 1.20
C MET A 95 6.72 2.05 2.05
N ALA A 96 7.23 2.34 3.24
CA ALA A 96 7.75 1.33 4.14
C ALA A 96 6.66 0.36 4.62
N ILE A 97 5.49 0.87 5.02
CA ILE A 97 4.34 0.04 5.40
C ILE A 97 3.91 -0.84 4.22
N PHE A 98 3.72 -0.22 3.04
CA PHE A 98 3.29 -0.95 1.85
C PHE A 98 4.26 -2.06 1.47
N LEU A 99 5.56 -1.76 1.40
CA LEU A 99 6.58 -2.77 1.10
C LEU A 99 6.60 -3.90 2.15
N GLY A 100 6.55 -3.55 3.44
CA GLY A 100 6.47 -4.54 4.50
C GLY A 100 5.28 -5.48 4.34
N MET A 101 4.11 -4.93 4.01
CA MET A 101 2.90 -5.71 3.78
C MET A 101 2.96 -6.52 2.49
N VAL A 102 3.58 -6.03 1.42
CA VAL A 102 3.82 -6.81 0.20
C VAL A 102 4.67 -8.03 0.54
N PHE A 103 5.82 -7.85 1.19
CA PHE A 103 6.66 -8.99 1.58
C PHE A 103 5.94 -9.95 2.52
N PHE A 104 5.25 -9.43 3.54
CA PHE A 104 4.48 -10.25 4.46
C PHE A 104 3.42 -11.09 3.74
N CYS A 105 2.62 -10.47 2.87
CA CYS A 105 1.57 -11.17 2.14
C CYS A 105 2.15 -12.20 1.18
N PHE A 106 3.18 -11.89 0.40
CA PHE A 106 3.77 -12.86 -0.53
C PHE A 106 4.38 -14.07 0.19
N LEU A 107 5.07 -13.86 1.30
CA LEU A 107 5.70 -14.95 2.05
C LEU A 107 4.67 -15.81 2.81
N ASN A 108 3.60 -15.20 3.29
CA ASN A 108 2.61 -15.87 4.16
C ASN A 108 1.28 -16.18 3.47
N TYR A 109 1.14 -15.86 2.17
CA TYR A 109 -0.11 -16.01 1.43
C TYR A 109 -0.76 -17.40 1.58
N PRO A 110 -0.02 -18.52 1.50
CA PRO A 110 -0.63 -19.85 1.66
C PRO A 110 -1.31 -20.03 3.03
N MET A 111 -0.71 -19.51 4.11
CA MET A 111 -1.31 -19.55 5.44
C MET A 111 -2.54 -18.63 5.55
N ILE A 112 -2.44 -17.41 5.01
CA ILE A 112 -3.55 -16.44 5.02
C ILE A 112 -4.74 -17.02 4.25
N LYS A 113 -4.50 -17.53 3.04
CA LYS A 113 -5.51 -18.19 2.20
C LYS A 113 -6.17 -19.37 2.90
N LYS A 114 -5.38 -20.22 3.58
CA LYS A 114 -5.92 -21.34 4.38
C LYS A 114 -6.88 -20.83 5.47
N ARG A 115 -6.49 -19.80 6.24
CA ARG A 115 -7.36 -19.24 7.28
C ARG A 115 -8.65 -18.63 6.71
N MET A 116 -8.57 -17.94 5.58
CA MET A 116 -9.75 -17.36 4.92
C MET A 116 -10.71 -18.43 4.37
N THR A 117 -10.20 -19.59 3.97
CA THR A 117 -11.01 -20.67 3.38
C THR A 117 -11.54 -21.67 4.40
N THR A 118 -10.91 -21.80 5.58
CA THR A 118 -11.36 -22.74 6.64
C THR A 118 -12.30 -22.08 7.65
N GLY A 119 -12.45 -20.75 7.60
CA GLY A 119 -13.35 -19.98 8.48
C GLY A 119 -14.72 -19.68 7.86
N ALA A 120 -15.07 -20.31 6.74
CA ALA A 120 -16.36 -20.19 6.06
C ALA A 120 -17.18 -21.49 6.19
#